data_AF-A0A923ZMD2-F1
#
_entry.id   AF-A0A923ZMD2-F1
#
_cell.length_a   1.000
_cell.length_b   1.000
_cell.length_c   1.000
_cell.angle_alpha   90.00
_cell.angle_beta   90.00
_cell.angle_gamma   90.00
#
_symmetry.space_group_name_H-M   'P 1'
#
loop_
_entity.id
_entity.type
_entity.pdbx_description
1 polymer ?
#
loop_
_entity_poly.entity_id
_entity_poly.type
_entity_poly.pdbx_seq_one_letter_code
_entity_poly.pdbx_strand_id
1 'polypeptide(L)'
;MPRGEFMQPDTLLPAIADSRLKEDLINDKVKRILMLYERFHFFDKPDISKGFTLNKSYTKNIALDAARGGITLLKNDKNLLPLNKNKVLKIAIIGPDATPAVSGGGGSAYVSPQNPVSLLSAFQKFSNKNIQVKYTRGLYDETDLPNDYFTKQSFYTYEDGKKRNGITAEIFDNIDAKGEPLTKKIVDKITVNFKDNSFPGLPKNTFCIRFTYYIRTTEKAMYKFAVAGDDSYRFMVNGKLVINK
;
A
#
# COMPACT_ATOMS: atom_id res chain seq x y z
N MET A 1 1.75 -21.93 -1.94
CA MET A 1 3.02 -22.27 -2.61
C MET A 1 4.03 -22.69 -1.55
N PRO A 2 4.83 -23.74 -1.76
CA PRO A 2 5.89 -24.10 -0.81
C PRO A 2 6.86 -22.93 -0.68
N ARG A 3 7.09 -22.50 0.56
CA ARG A 3 8.03 -21.43 0.90
C ARG A 3 9.44 -22.02 0.98
N GLY A 4 10.46 -21.17 0.83
CA GLY A 4 11.87 -21.59 0.89
C GLY A 4 12.26 -22.28 2.20
N GLU A 5 11.47 -22.11 3.27
CA GLU A 5 11.63 -22.81 4.56
C GLU A 5 11.55 -24.33 4.45
N PHE A 6 10.84 -24.88 3.45
CA PHE A 6 10.76 -26.32 3.19
C PHE A 6 11.84 -26.82 2.23
N MET A 7 12.65 -25.91 1.67
CA MET A 7 13.72 -26.20 0.70
C MET A 7 15.10 -26.02 1.35
N GLN A 8 15.24 -26.43 2.61
CA GLN A 8 16.46 -26.31 3.41
C GLN A 8 17.15 -27.67 3.55
N PRO A 9 18.48 -27.71 3.76
CA PRO A 9 19.23 -28.95 3.93
C PRO A 9 18.63 -29.89 4.99
N ASP A 10 18.21 -29.35 6.14
CA ASP A 10 17.63 -30.12 7.26
C ASP A 10 16.32 -30.85 6.88
N THR A 11 15.62 -30.39 5.84
CA THR A 11 14.41 -31.04 5.33
C THR A 11 14.73 -31.94 4.14
N LEU A 12 15.60 -31.51 3.23
CA LEU A 12 15.85 -32.19 1.97
C LEU A 12 16.86 -33.34 2.10
N LEU A 13 17.93 -33.20 2.89
CA LEU A 13 18.95 -34.23 3.04
C LEU A 13 18.40 -35.52 3.66
N PRO A 14 17.57 -35.49 4.73
CA PRO A 14 16.93 -36.71 5.23
C PRO A 14 16.02 -37.38 4.20
N ALA A 15 15.29 -36.59 3.40
CA ALA A 15 14.41 -37.11 2.35
C ALA A 15 15.19 -37.76 1.19
N ILE A 16 16.42 -37.31 0.94
CA ILE A 16 17.33 -37.98 0.00
C ILE A 16 17.86 -39.27 0.62
N ALA A 17 18.33 -39.20 1.87
CA ALA A 17 18.92 -40.34 2.58
C ALA A 17 17.93 -41.51 2.73
N ASP A 18 16.65 -41.24 2.97
CA ASP A 18 15.60 -42.25 3.07
C ASP A 18 14.87 -42.54 1.74
N SER A 19 15.41 -42.04 0.61
CA SER A 19 14.90 -42.26 -0.75
C SER A 19 13.50 -41.73 -1.07
N ARG A 20 12.90 -40.89 -0.20
CA ARG A 20 11.65 -40.17 -0.53
C ARG A 20 11.83 -39.11 -1.61
N LEU A 21 13.05 -38.62 -1.80
CA LEU A 21 13.43 -37.63 -2.79
C LEU A 21 14.69 -38.08 -3.55
N LYS A 22 14.61 -38.17 -4.88
CA LYS A 22 15.79 -38.47 -5.70
C LYS A 22 16.67 -37.23 -5.85
N GLU A 23 17.97 -37.37 -5.64
CA GLU A 23 18.93 -36.28 -5.84
C GLU A 23 18.92 -35.75 -7.28
N ASP A 24 18.75 -36.62 -8.28
CA ASP A 24 18.62 -36.22 -9.69
C ASP A 24 17.50 -35.21 -9.94
N LEU A 25 16.41 -35.27 -9.16
CA LEU A 25 15.33 -34.29 -9.25
C LEU A 25 15.79 -32.91 -8.78
N ILE A 26 16.59 -32.85 -7.71
CA ILE A 26 17.20 -31.60 -7.23
C ILE A 26 18.20 -31.09 -8.27
N ASN A 27 19.05 -31.96 -8.81
CA ASN A 27 20.01 -31.62 -9.86
C ASN A 27 19.32 -31.01 -11.09
N ASP A 28 18.19 -31.56 -11.53
CA ASP A 28 17.35 -30.98 -12.60
C ASP A 28 16.84 -29.57 -12.24
N LYS A 29 16.39 -29.33 -11.00
CA LYS A 29 15.92 -27.98 -10.59
C LYS A 29 17.07 -26.98 -10.52
N VAL A 30 18.19 -27.35 -9.94
CA VAL A 30 19.39 -26.52 -9.86
C VAL A 30 19.89 -26.20 -11.26
N LYS A 31 19.96 -27.19 -12.16
CA LYS A 31 20.35 -26.99 -13.56
C LYS A 31 19.51 -25.92 -14.26
N ARG A 32 18.18 -25.90 -14.06
CA ARG A 32 17.30 -24.88 -14.66
C ARG A 32 17.60 -23.47 -14.16
N ILE A 33 17.93 -23.32 -12.87
CA ILE A 33 18.34 -22.04 -12.29
C ILE A 33 19.69 -21.61 -12.88
N LEU A 34 20.68 -22.51 -12.93
CA LEU A 34 22.00 -22.21 -13.48
C LEU A 34 21.96 -21.90 -14.98
N MET A 35 21.11 -22.58 -15.75
CA MET A 35 20.89 -22.25 -17.16
C MET A 35 20.30 -20.85 -17.36
N LEU A 36 19.44 -20.38 -16.44
CA LEU A 36 18.95 -19.01 -16.49
C LEU A 36 20.07 -18.00 -16.17
N TYR A 37 20.90 -18.31 -15.17
CA TYR A 37 22.09 -17.50 -14.85
C TYR A 37 23.02 -17.38 -16.05
N GLU A 38 23.31 -18.49 -16.72
CA GLU A 38 24.13 -18.51 -17.92
C GLU A 38 23.51 -17.67 -19.05
N ARG A 39 22.22 -17.88 -19.33
CA ARG A 39 21.49 -17.17 -20.40
C ARG A 39 21.52 -15.65 -20.25
N PHE A 40 21.53 -15.15 -19.02
CA PHE A 40 21.57 -13.73 -18.71
C PHE A 40 22.96 -13.24 -18.27
N HIS A 41 23.99 -14.08 -18.41
CA HIS A 41 25.37 -13.78 -18.02
C HIS A 41 25.51 -13.33 -16.55
N PHE A 42 24.68 -13.85 -15.65
CA PHE A 42 24.69 -13.46 -14.24
C PHE A 42 25.90 -14.01 -13.46
N PHE A 43 26.62 -15.00 -13.99
CA PHE A 43 27.89 -15.46 -13.40
C PHE A 43 28.98 -14.37 -13.45
N ASP A 44 28.91 -13.46 -14.43
CA ASP A 44 29.83 -12.32 -14.56
C ASP A 44 29.50 -11.18 -13.58
N LYS A 45 28.44 -11.34 -12.77
CA LYS A 45 27.92 -10.34 -11.82
C LYS A 45 27.71 -8.97 -12.50
N PRO A 46 26.95 -8.90 -13.61
CA PRO A 46 26.74 -7.66 -14.31
C PRO A 46 26.02 -6.67 -13.40
N ASP A 47 26.45 -5.41 -13.42
CA ASP A 47 25.71 -4.33 -12.79
C ASP A 47 24.50 -3.96 -13.66
N ILE A 48 23.36 -4.59 -13.36
CA ILE A 48 22.09 -4.36 -14.08
C ILE A 48 21.52 -2.94 -13.87
N SER A 49 22.06 -2.18 -12.92
CA SER A 49 21.66 -0.77 -12.73
C SER A 49 22.42 0.18 -13.64
N LYS A 50 23.57 -0.24 -14.17
CA LYS A 50 24.45 0.58 -15.00
C LYS A 50 23.76 0.96 -16.31
N GLY A 51 23.70 2.27 -16.60
CA GLY A 51 23.09 2.82 -17.82
C GLY A 51 21.56 2.91 -17.77
N PHE A 52 20.93 2.46 -16.69
CA PHE A 52 19.51 2.67 -16.46
C PHE A 52 19.27 4.10 -15.97
N THR A 53 18.37 4.82 -16.64
CA THR A 53 17.88 6.11 -16.15
C THR A 53 16.38 6.05 -16.14
N LEU A 54 15.79 6.30 -14.96
CA LEU A 54 14.37 6.47 -14.81
C LEU A 54 13.89 7.71 -15.59
N ASN A 55 12.58 7.77 -15.86
CA ASN A 55 11.91 8.99 -16.35
C ASN A 55 12.25 9.48 -17.77
N LYS A 56 12.79 8.64 -18.66
CA LYS A 56 13.08 9.06 -20.04
C LYS A 56 11.80 9.37 -20.82
N SER A 57 11.85 10.34 -21.74
CA SER A 57 10.72 10.71 -22.60
C SER A 57 10.13 9.51 -23.35
N TYR A 58 10.97 8.63 -23.87
CA TYR A 58 10.54 7.43 -24.58
C TYR A 58 9.68 6.51 -23.68
N THR A 59 10.07 6.30 -22.41
CA THR A 59 9.30 5.45 -21.47
C THR A 59 7.92 6.05 -21.18
N LYS A 60 7.82 7.37 -21.06
CA LYS A 60 6.56 8.08 -20.88
C LYS A 60 5.65 7.93 -22.11
N ASN A 61 6.23 8.04 -23.30
CA ASN A 61 5.47 7.92 -24.55
C ASN A 61 4.94 6.50 -24.75
N ILE A 62 5.76 5.47 -24.50
CA ILE A 62 5.30 4.07 -24.56
C ILE A 62 4.15 3.82 -23.58
N ALA A 63 4.26 4.29 -22.33
CA ALA A 63 3.19 4.16 -21.34
C ALA A 63 1.91 4.91 -21.77
N LEU A 64 2.05 6.10 -22.35
CA LEU A 64 0.93 6.88 -22.85
C LEU A 64 0.25 6.21 -24.06
N ASP A 65 1.02 5.64 -24.98
CA ASP A 65 0.49 4.97 -26.16
C ASP A 65 -0.20 3.65 -25.80
N ALA A 66 0.38 2.88 -24.87
CA ALA A 66 -0.28 1.70 -24.31
C ALA A 66 -1.60 2.07 -23.62
N ALA A 67 -1.62 3.17 -22.82
CA ALA A 67 -2.85 3.65 -22.20
C ALA A 67 -3.90 4.10 -23.23
N ARG A 68 -3.49 4.82 -24.29
CA ARG A 68 -4.39 5.23 -25.38
C ARG A 68 -4.94 4.04 -26.15
N GLY A 69 -4.11 3.04 -26.43
CA GLY A 69 -4.51 1.82 -27.13
C GLY A 69 -5.39 0.88 -26.30
N GLY A 70 -5.32 0.95 -24.97
CA GLY A 70 -6.12 0.13 -24.06
C GLY A 70 -7.52 0.68 -23.74
N ILE A 71 -7.80 1.97 -24.03
CA ILE A 71 -9.11 2.57 -23.76
C ILE A 71 -10.15 2.05 -24.76
N THR A 72 -11.24 1.49 -24.25
CA THR A 72 -12.39 1.04 -25.07
C THR A 72 -13.58 2.00 -24.87
N LEU A 73 -14.07 2.58 -25.96
CA LEU A 73 -15.27 3.42 -25.94
C LEU A 73 -16.53 2.53 -25.96
N LEU A 74 -17.19 2.40 -24.81
CA LEU A 74 -18.37 1.53 -24.68
C LEU A 74 -19.66 2.17 -25.20
N LYS A 75 -19.81 3.50 -25.04
CA LYS A 75 -21.03 4.24 -25.42
C LYS A 75 -20.70 5.67 -25.81
N ASN A 76 -21.31 6.16 -26.89
CA ASN A 76 -21.19 7.55 -27.34
C ASN A 76 -22.48 8.02 -28.02
N ASP A 77 -23.45 8.46 -27.21
CA ASP A 77 -24.72 8.94 -27.73
C ASP A 77 -24.61 10.38 -28.25
N LYS A 78 -25.37 10.70 -29.30
CA LYS A 78 -25.50 12.05 -29.86
C LYS A 78 -24.16 12.71 -30.24
N ASN A 79 -23.16 11.91 -30.60
CA ASN A 79 -21.82 12.39 -30.94
C ASN A 79 -21.23 13.30 -29.85
N LEU A 80 -21.43 12.97 -28.57
CA LEU A 80 -20.90 13.74 -27.45
C LEU A 80 -19.37 13.82 -27.49
N LEU A 81 -18.71 12.70 -27.82
CA LEU A 81 -17.26 12.62 -27.99
C LEU A 81 -16.89 12.59 -29.48
N PRO A 82 -15.75 13.22 -29.87
CA PRO A 82 -14.82 13.97 -29.01
C PRO A 82 -15.37 15.34 -28.58
N LEU A 83 -14.97 15.80 -27.39
CA LEU A 83 -15.36 17.13 -26.91
C LEU A 83 -14.83 18.22 -27.86
N ASN A 84 -15.73 19.12 -28.29
CA ASN A 84 -15.36 20.21 -29.19
C ASN A 84 -14.71 21.38 -28.42
N LYS A 85 -13.38 21.47 -28.50
CA LYS A 85 -12.57 22.51 -27.85
C LYS A 85 -12.81 23.93 -28.39
N ASN A 86 -13.48 24.07 -29.54
CA ASN A 86 -13.78 25.38 -30.14
C ASN A 86 -15.07 25.99 -29.57
N LYS A 87 -15.82 25.26 -28.74
CA LYS A 87 -16.99 25.78 -28.01
C LYS A 87 -16.60 26.23 -26.61
N VAL A 88 -17.41 27.12 -26.04
CA VAL A 88 -17.33 27.42 -24.60
C VAL A 88 -17.85 26.20 -23.85
N LEU A 89 -17.01 25.59 -23.00
CA LEU A 89 -17.31 24.41 -22.22
C LEU A 89 -17.21 24.72 -20.73
N LYS A 90 -18.24 24.32 -19.97
CA LYS A 90 -18.18 24.19 -18.52
C LYS A 90 -18.21 22.71 -18.21
N ILE A 91 -17.09 22.18 -17.73
CA ILE A 91 -16.88 20.75 -17.48
C ILE A 91 -16.87 20.55 -15.96
N ALA A 92 -17.84 19.79 -15.45
CA ALA A 92 -17.82 19.30 -14.09
C ALA A 92 -17.23 17.88 -14.09
N ILE A 93 -16.11 17.69 -13.41
CA ILE A 93 -15.51 16.39 -13.15
C ILE A 93 -15.98 15.94 -11.77
N ILE A 94 -16.59 14.76 -11.70
CA ILE A 94 -17.20 14.23 -10.48
C ILE A 94 -16.71 12.80 -10.29
N GLY A 95 -16.22 12.47 -9.10
CA GLY A 95 -15.86 11.10 -8.73
C GLY A 95 -14.46 10.97 -8.12
N PRO A 96 -14.24 9.91 -7.32
CA PRO A 96 -13.00 9.68 -6.57
C PRO A 96 -11.78 9.43 -7.48
N ASP A 97 -11.97 8.77 -8.63
CA ASP A 97 -10.90 8.46 -9.59
C ASP A 97 -10.44 9.66 -10.42
N ALA A 98 -11.09 10.82 -10.25
CA ALA A 98 -10.63 12.05 -10.87
C ALA A 98 -9.26 12.48 -10.31
N THR A 99 -9.04 12.25 -9.01
CA THR A 99 -7.78 12.52 -8.31
C THR A 99 -7.74 11.80 -6.94
N PRO A 100 -6.60 11.19 -6.55
CA PRO A 100 -5.31 11.12 -7.25
C PRO A 100 -5.34 10.24 -8.51
N ALA A 101 -4.24 10.17 -9.24
CA ALA A 101 -4.14 9.37 -10.45
C ALA A 101 -4.22 7.86 -10.13
N VAL A 102 -5.11 7.15 -10.83
CA VAL A 102 -5.19 5.69 -10.76
C VAL A 102 -4.23 5.10 -11.79
N SER A 103 -3.02 4.73 -11.37
CA SER A 103 -1.94 4.26 -12.26
C SER A 103 -1.89 2.74 -12.47
N GLY A 104 -2.65 1.98 -11.69
CA GLY A 104 -2.66 0.52 -11.75
C GLY A 104 -3.40 -0.09 -10.55
N GLY A 105 -3.41 -1.42 -10.49
CA GLY A 105 -3.94 -2.16 -9.35
C GLY A 105 -2.94 -2.26 -8.18
N GLY A 106 -3.35 -2.97 -7.14
CA GLY A 106 -2.52 -3.26 -5.97
C GLY A 106 -1.74 -4.58 -6.06
N GLY A 107 -1.22 -5.03 -4.91
CA GLY A 107 -0.56 -6.33 -4.76
C GLY A 107 0.81 -6.41 -5.42
N SER A 108 1.21 -7.60 -5.87
CA SER A 108 2.52 -7.85 -6.48
C SER A 108 2.75 -7.11 -7.80
N ALA A 109 1.68 -6.58 -8.42
CA ALA A 109 1.75 -5.77 -9.63
C ALA A 109 1.87 -4.26 -9.35
N TYR A 110 1.79 -3.84 -8.08
CA TYR A 110 1.87 -2.44 -7.72
C TYR A 110 3.25 -1.87 -8.05
N VAL A 111 3.24 -0.70 -8.70
CA VAL A 111 4.43 0.09 -8.99
C VAL A 111 4.22 1.53 -8.52
N SER A 112 5.27 2.17 -8.02
CA SER A 112 5.22 3.58 -7.64
C SER A 112 5.57 4.47 -8.85
N PRO A 113 4.59 5.14 -9.49
CA PRO A 113 4.88 6.02 -10.62
C PRO A 113 5.60 7.29 -10.18
N GLN A 114 6.54 7.78 -10.99
CA GLN A 114 7.26 9.01 -10.66
C GLN A 114 6.45 10.28 -10.92
N ASN A 115 5.70 10.32 -12.02
CA ASN A 115 4.96 11.50 -12.46
C ASN A 115 3.58 11.09 -12.98
N PRO A 116 2.71 10.50 -12.13
CA PRO A 116 1.40 10.07 -12.57
C PRO A 116 0.51 11.29 -12.91
N VAL A 117 -0.31 11.16 -13.94
CA VAL A 117 -1.23 12.22 -14.39
C VAL A 117 -2.66 11.79 -14.05
N SER A 118 -3.32 12.53 -13.17
CA SER A 118 -4.72 12.30 -12.83
C SER A 118 -5.65 12.86 -13.90
N LEU A 119 -6.89 12.34 -13.98
CA LEU A 119 -7.90 12.87 -14.90
C LEU A 119 -8.12 14.37 -14.67
N LEU A 120 -8.23 14.79 -13.40
CA LEU A 120 -8.39 16.19 -13.04
C LEU A 120 -7.22 17.04 -13.55
N SER A 121 -5.98 16.63 -13.28
CA SER A 121 -4.80 17.40 -13.72
C SER A 121 -4.67 17.45 -15.24
N ALA A 122 -5.05 16.37 -15.95
CA ALA A 122 -5.09 16.35 -17.40
C ALA A 122 -6.10 17.34 -17.98
N PHE A 123 -7.32 17.40 -17.45
CA PHE A 123 -8.34 18.36 -17.88
C PHE A 123 -7.99 19.80 -17.49
N GLN A 124 -7.40 20.01 -16.31
CA GLN A 124 -6.94 21.34 -15.89
C GLN A 124 -5.90 21.93 -16.83
N LYS A 125 -5.03 21.10 -17.45
CA LYS A 125 -4.09 21.57 -18.49
C LYS A 125 -4.78 22.10 -19.75
N PHE A 126 -6.02 21.70 -20.02
CA PHE A 126 -6.82 22.22 -21.14
C PHE A 126 -7.71 23.40 -20.76
N SER A 127 -7.82 23.74 -19.46
CA SER A 127 -8.60 24.88 -19.00
C SER A 127 -8.05 26.19 -19.55
N ASN A 128 -8.95 27.05 -20.00
CA ASN A 128 -8.64 28.41 -20.48
C ASN A 128 -9.90 29.28 -20.35
N LYS A 129 -9.92 30.49 -20.94
CA LYS A 129 -11.09 31.38 -20.87
C LYS A 129 -12.39 30.73 -21.41
N ASN A 130 -12.29 29.82 -22.37
CA ASN A 130 -13.41 29.13 -23.00
C ASN A 130 -13.71 27.77 -22.37
N ILE A 131 -12.77 27.14 -21.65
CA ILE A 131 -12.94 25.83 -21.02
C ILE A 131 -12.76 25.99 -19.51
N GLN A 132 -13.88 25.95 -18.78
CA GLN A 132 -13.90 26.02 -17.32
C GLN A 132 -14.06 24.63 -16.74
N VAL A 133 -13.07 24.17 -15.96
CA VAL A 133 -13.12 22.88 -15.26
C VAL A 133 -13.46 23.13 -13.79
N LYS A 134 -14.48 22.45 -13.30
CA LYS A 134 -14.84 22.37 -11.88
C LYS A 134 -14.75 20.92 -11.44
N TYR A 135 -14.42 20.70 -10.17
CA TYR A 135 -14.30 19.37 -9.59
C TYR A 135 -15.02 19.31 -8.25
N THR A 136 -15.67 18.19 -8.01
CA THR A 136 -16.08 17.75 -6.68
C THR A 136 -15.85 16.26 -6.58
N ARG A 137 -15.47 15.79 -5.38
CA ARG A 137 -15.24 14.35 -5.17
C ARG A 137 -16.51 13.54 -5.38
N GLY A 138 -17.65 14.07 -4.93
CA GLY A 138 -18.96 13.42 -5.02
C GLY A 138 -19.10 12.24 -4.06
N LEU A 139 -18.30 11.19 -4.26
CA LEU A 139 -18.27 9.99 -3.42
C LEU A 139 -17.00 9.96 -2.58
N TYR A 140 -17.17 9.60 -1.31
CA TYR A 140 -16.08 9.32 -0.38
C TYR A 140 -16.18 7.84 0.02
N ASP A 141 -15.19 7.02 -0.34
CA ASP A 141 -15.17 5.61 0.04
C ASP A 141 -14.35 5.34 1.32
N GLU A 142 -14.10 4.07 1.66
CA GLU A 142 -13.33 3.69 2.85
C GLU A 142 -11.82 3.90 2.70
N THR A 143 -11.34 4.07 1.47
CA THR A 143 -9.94 4.35 1.15
C THR A 143 -9.63 5.85 1.10
N ASP A 144 -10.66 6.69 1.18
CA ASP A 144 -10.58 8.15 1.20
C ASP A 144 -10.18 8.71 2.56
N LEU A 145 -9.01 8.29 2.98
CA LEU A 145 -8.31 8.84 4.12
C LEU A 145 -7.34 9.91 3.62
N PRO A 146 -7.18 11.03 4.34
CA PRO A 146 -6.06 11.94 4.11
C PRO A 146 -4.75 11.15 3.98
N ASN A 147 -3.84 11.56 3.08
CA ASN A 147 -2.54 10.88 2.91
C ASN A 147 -1.74 10.81 4.22
N ASP A 148 -2.01 11.74 5.14
CA ASP A 148 -1.39 11.83 6.45
C ASP A 148 -2.26 11.24 7.57
N TYR A 149 -3.37 10.56 7.27
CA TYR A 149 -4.28 10.00 8.28
C TYR A 149 -3.58 9.09 9.29
N PHE A 150 -2.67 8.23 8.81
CA PHE A 150 -1.90 7.32 9.66
C PHE A 150 -0.59 7.92 10.19
N THR A 151 -0.16 9.08 9.68
CA THR A 151 1.18 9.64 9.98
C THR A 151 1.15 10.98 10.73
N LYS A 152 0.05 11.73 10.62
CA LYS A 152 -0.17 12.99 11.33
C LYS A 152 -1.30 12.82 12.31
N GLN A 153 -0.94 12.57 13.56
CA GLN A 153 -1.90 12.31 14.61
C GLN A 153 -1.76 13.35 15.73
N SER A 154 -2.83 14.11 15.95
CA SER A 154 -2.94 15.04 17.08
C SER A 154 -3.53 14.33 18.30
N PHE A 155 -3.00 13.14 18.59
CA PHE A 155 -3.48 12.29 19.67
C PHE A 155 -2.74 12.59 20.97
N TYR A 156 -3.40 12.31 22.08
CA TYR A 156 -2.79 12.41 23.40
C TYR A 156 -3.15 11.18 24.23
N THR A 157 -2.34 10.92 25.24
CA THR A 157 -2.54 9.87 26.22
C THR A 157 -2.33 10.41 27.63
N TYR A 158 -2.55 9.56 28.63
CA TYR A 158 -2.25 9.85 30.02
C TYR A 158 -1.25 8.82 30.54
N GLU A 159 -0.21 9.32 31.19
CA GLU A 159 0.79 8.53 31.91
C GLU A 159 0.92 9.12 33.31
N ASP A 160 0.70 8.32 34.33
CA ASP A 160 0.68 8.73 35.75
C ASP A 160 -0.24 9.95 36.01
N GLY A 161 -1.42 9.93 35.39
CA GLY A 161 -2.42 11.01 35.49
C GLY A 161 -2.07 12.29 34.72
N LYS A 162 -0.90 12.36 34.07
CA LYS A 162 -0.45 13.53 33.31
C LYS A 162 -0.73 13.36 31.82
N LYS A 163 -1.31 14.38 31.21
CA LYS A 163 -1.54 14.43 29.76
C LYS A 163 -0.19 14.49 29.02
N ARG A 164 0.00 13.61 28.05
CA ARG A 164 1.16 13.54 27.16
C ARG A 164 0.70 13.53 25.71
N ASN A 165 1.44 14.17 24.82
CA ASN A 165 1.20 14.03 23.39
C ASN A 165 1.64 12.63 22.94
N GLY A 166 0.89 12.01 22.03
CA GLY A 166 1.15 10.69 21.50
C GLY A 166 0.17 9.63 21.98
N ILE A 167 0.59 8.38 21.86
CA ILE A 167 -0.22 7.17 21.94
C ILE A 167 0.50 6.18 22.83
N THR A 168 -0.19 5.60 23.81
CA THR A 168 0.37 4.49 24.58
C THR A 168 0.31 3.23 23.73
N ALA A 169 1.46 2.62 23.46
CA ALA A 169 1.59 1.33 22.79
C ALA A 169 2.07 0.28 23.79
N GLU A 170 1.33 -0.81 23.91
CA GLU A 170 1.59 -1.95 24.81
C GLU A 170 1.71 -3.24 23.99
N ILE A 171 2.80 -3.98 24.18
CA ILE A 171 3.06 -5.23 23.46
C ILE A 171 2.76 -6.43 24.37
N PHE A 172 2.06 -7.42 23.84
CA PHE A 172 1.76 -8.67 24.53
C PHE A 172 2.26 -9.86 23.70
N ASP A 173 2.71 -10.91 24.35
CA ASP A 173 3.10 -12.22 23.77
C ASP A 173 1.90 -13.13 23.45
N ASN A 174 0.70 -12.55 23.44
CA ASN A 174 -0.55 -13.23 23.14
C ASN A 174 -1.47 -12.32 22.33
N ILE A 175 -2.39 -12.93 21.59
CA ILE A 175 -3.30 -12.21 20.68
C ILE A 175 -4.45 -11.49 21.40
N ASP A 176 -4.71 -11.85 22.66
CA ASP A 176 -5.86 -11.36 23.42
C ASP A 176 -5.60 -10.06 24.18
N ALA A 177 -4.33 -9.64 24.30
CA ALA A 177 -3.87 -8.54 25.16
C ALA A 177 -4.13 -8.80 26.66
N LYS A 178 -3.90 -10.06 27.09
CA LYS A 178 -4.06 -10.49 28.49
C LYS A 178 -2.73 -10.42 29.25
N GLY A 179 -2.83 -10.16 30.55
CA GLY A 179 -1.68 -10.10 31.46
C GLY A 179 -0.94 -8.76 31.43
N GLU A 180 0.28 -8.75 31.95
CA GLU A 180 1.18 -7.61 31.90
C GLU A 180 1.83 -7.50 30.50
N PRO A 181 1.94 -6.29 29.93
CA PRO A 181 2.61 -6.11 28.66
C PRO A 181 4.12 -6.35 28.78
N LEU A 182 4.73 -6.99 27.78
CA LEU A 182 6.18 -7.13 27.66
C LEU A 182 6.90 -5.79 27.65
N THR A 183 6.26 -4.79 27.02
CA THR A 183 6.80 -3.44 26.89
C THR A 183 5.66 -2.44 26.73
N LYS A 184 5.81 -1.27 27.35
CA LYS A 184 4.91 -0.13 27.26
C LYS A 184 5.71 1.12 26.92
N LYS A 185 5.27 1.88 25.92
CA LYS A 185 5.91 3.16 25.54
C LYS A 185 4.92 4.13 24.91
N ILE A 186 5.29 5.41 24.87
CA ILE A 186 4.54 6.43 24.12
C ILE A 186 5.14 6.57 22.73
N VAL A 187 4.31 6.49 21.70
CA VAL A 187 4.67 6.68 20.29
C VAL A 187 3.89 7.83 19.67
N ASP A 188 4.38 8.37 18.56
CA ASP A 188 3.78 9.48 17.82
C ASP A 188 2.78 9.03 16.74
N LYS A 189 2.85 7.76 16.31
CA LYS A 189 2.02 7.18 15.23
C LYS A 189 1.57 5.75 15.52
N ILE A 190 0.38 5.41 15.02
CA ILE A 190 -0.13 4.02 14.96
C ILE A 190 0.42 3.37 13.68
N THR A 191 1.71 3.07 13.66
CA THR A 191 2.33 2.36 12.53
C THR A 191 3.36 1.38 13.06
N VAL A 192 3.21 0.11 12.67
CA VAL A 192 4.16 -0.96 12.96
C VAL A 192 4.90 -1.25 11.66
N ASN A 193 6.16 -0.84 11.58
CA ASN A 193 7.00 -1.19 10.44
C ASN A 193 8.11 -2.14 10.90
N PHE A 194 8.02 -3.39 10.43
CA PHE A 194 8.98 -4.44 10.76
C PHE A 194 10.36 -4.19 10.16
N LYS A 195 10.47 -3.45 9.04
CA LYS A 195 11.77 -3.10 8.44
C LYS A 195 12.59 -2.18 9.34
N ASP A 196 11.90 -1.33 10.10
CA ASP A 196 12.50 -0.27 10.90
C ASP A 196 12.74 -0.74 12.34
N ASN A 197 12.36 -1.98 12.66
CA ASN A 197 12.32 -2.54 14.01
C ASN A 197 11.64 -1.56 15.00
N SER A 198 10.50 -0.96 14.60
CA SER A 198 9.82 0.09 15.39
C SER A 198 9.46 -0.36 16.82
N PHE A 199 9.43 -1.67 17.06
CA PHE A 199 9.18 -2.29 18.36
C PHE A 199 10.17 -3.46 18.54
N PRO A 200 11.38 -3.20 19.08
CA PRO A 200 12.35 -4.24 19.33
C PRO A 200 11.83 -5.24 20.36
N GLY A 201 12.13 -6.53 20.17
CA GLY A 201 11.65 -7.60 21.06
C GLY A 201 10.24 -8.10 20.77
N LEU A 202 9.62 -7.66 19.67
CA LEU A 202 8.37 -8.26 19.18
C LEU A 202 8.57 -9.78 18.93
N PRO A 203 7.71 -10.64 19.48
CA PRO A 203 7.68 -12.05 19.11
C PRO A 203 7.52 -12.22 17.60
N LYS A 204 8.16 -13.26 17.04
CA LYS A 204 8.11 -13.52 15.58
C LYS A 204 6.69 -13.79 15.09
N ASN A 205 5.89 -14.50 15.90
CA ASN A 205 4.50 -14.84 15.65
C ASN A 205 3.71 -14.71 16.97
N THR A 206 2.38 -14.60 16.87
CA THR A 206 1.46 -14.67 18.02
C THR A 206 1.73 -13.57 19.05
N PHE A 207 1.52 -12.33 18.66
CA PHE A 207 1.57 -11.18 19.56
C PHE A 207 0.39 -10.25 19.28
N CYS A 208 0.17 -9.28 20.15
CA CYS A 208 -0.66 -8.13 19.81
C CYS A 208 -0.03 -6.84 20.32
N ILE A 209 -0.37 -5.74 19.67
CA ILE A 209 -0.01 -4.40 20.13
C ILE A 209 -1.30 -3.65 20.39
N ARG A 210 -1.50 -3.23 21.63
CA ARG A 210 -2.63 -2.38 22.02
C ARG A 210 -2.21 -0.93 21.96
N PHE A 211 -2.92 -0.15 21.14
CA PHE A 211 -2.76 1.30 21.07
C PHE A 211 -3.90 1.98 21.84
N THR A 212 -3.55 2.81 22.81
CA THR A 212 -4.50 3.60 23.61
C THR A 212 -4.21 5.08 23.45
N TYR A 213 -5.22 5.84 23.04
CA TYR A 213 -5.12 7.27 22.80
C TYR A 213 -6.47 7.96 22.89
N TYR A 214 -6.44 9.28 22.99
CA TYR A 214 -7.58 10.17 23.04
C TYR A 214 -7.54 11.15 21.88
N ILE A 215 -8.72 11.46 21.34
CA ILE A 215 -8.92 12.47 20.30
C ILE A 215 -9.85 13.53 20.86
N ARG A 216 -9.55 14.80 20.58
CA ARG A 216 -10.49 15.91 20.81
C ARG A 216 -10.99 16.41 19.46
N THR A 217 -12.27 16.27 19.20
CA THR A 217 -12.89 16.85 18.01
C THR A 217 -13.11 18.35 18.20
N THR A 218 -12.91 19.14 17.14
CA THR A 218 -13.10 20.60 17.15
C THR A 218 -14.50 21.01 16.71
N GLU A 219 -15.23 20.11 16.05
CA GLU A 219 -16.54 20.36 15.48
C GLU A 219 -17.53 19.26 15.86
N LYS A 220 -18.82 19.58 15.78
CA LYS A 220 -19.90 18.61 15.89
C LYS A 220 -20.22 18.08 14.50
N ALA A 221 -19.67 16.92 14.17
CA ALA A 221 -19.81 16.28 12.86
C ALA A 221 -19.91 14.76 12.97
N MET A 222 -20.24 14.11 11.85
CA MET A 222 -20.06 12.68 11.69
C MET A 222 -18.60 12.38 11.41
N TYR A 223 -18.00 11.49 12.20
CA TYR A 223 -16.60 11.07 12.05
C TYR A 223 -16.53 9.63 11.57
N LYS A 224 -15.69 9.40 10.55
CA LYS A 224 -15.34 8.06 10.08
C LYS A 224 -14.02 7.65 10.72
N PHE A 225 -14.01 6.48 11.34
CA PHE A 225 -12.78 5.83 11.81
C PHE A 225 -12.40 4.75 10.82
N ALA A 226 -11.12 4.67 10.48
CA ALA A 226 -10.58 3.61 9.66
C ALA A 226 -9.42 2.92 10.38
N VAL A 227 -9.39 1.60 10.26
CA VAL A 227 -8.32 0.75 10.77
C VAL A 227 -7.84 -0.11 9.62
N ALA A 228 -6.52 -0.15 9.45
CA ALA A 228 -5.86 -0.99 8.48
C ALA A 228 -4.70 -1.70 9.17
N GLY A 229 -4.51 -2.97 8.86
CA GLY A 229 -3.47 -3.81 9.43
C GLY A 229 -3.33 -5.10 8.64
N ASP A 230 -2.19 -5.75 8.83
CA ASP A 230 -2.00 -7.16 8.47
C ASP A 230 -2.59 -8.02 9.60
N ASP A 231 -3.16 -9.17 9.25
CA ASP A 231 -3.94 -10.03 10.15
C ASP A 231 -5.18 -9.34 10.79
N SER A 232 -5.43 -9.60 12.08
CA SER A 232 -6.64 -9.21 12.82
C SER A 232 -6.48 -7.93 13.63
N TYR A 233 -7.58 -7.19 13.79
CA TYR A 233 -7.65 -5.96 14.58
C TYR A 233 -8.98 -5.80 15.31
N ARG A 234 -8.88 -5.23 16.52
CA ARG A 234 -10.01 -4.83 17.35
C ARG A 234 -9.97 -3.32 17.52
N PHE A 235 -11.07 -2.65 17.22
CA PHE A 235 -11.20 -1.20 17.40
C PHE A 235 -12.29 -0.87 18.41
N MET A 236 -11.94 -0.08 19.42
CA MET A 236 -12.84 0.30 20.49
C MET A 236 -12.96 1.82 20.57
N VAL A 237 -14.17 2.32 20.79
CA VAL A 237 -14.45 3.75 21.03
C VAL A 237 -15.13 3.87 22.39
N ASN A 238 -14.50 4.62 23.31
CA ASN A 238 -15.00 4.80 24.69
C ASN A 238 -15.33 3.47 25.38
N GLY A 239 -14.46 2.47 25.23
CA GLY A 239 -14.62 1.13 25.81
C GLY A 239 -15.60 0.20 25.07
N LYS A 240 -16.32 0.69 24.04
CA LYS A 240 -17.23 -0.13 23.24
C LYS A 240 -16.51 -0.68 22.00
N LEU A 241 -16.59 -1.98 21.76
CA LEU A 241 -16.09 -2.61 20.53
C LEU A 241 -16.90 -2.15 19.32
N VAL A 242 -16.22 -1.62 18.31
CA VAL A 242 -16.80 -1.10 17.06
C VAL A 242 -16.40 -1.95 15.86
N ILE A 243 -15.16 -2.44 15.82
CA ILE A 243 -14.65 -3.32 14.76
C ILE A 243 -13.99 -4.54 15.39
N ASN A 244 -14.26 -5.73 14.84
CA ASN A 244 -13.63 -6.99 15.21
C ASN A 244 -13.42 -7.82 13.93
N LYS A 245 -12.19 -7.87 13.43
CA LYS A 245 -11.83 -8.53 12.17
C LYS A 245 -10.52 -9.27 12.32
#